data_AF-A0ABD7DJG3-F1
#
_entry.id   AF-A0ABD7DJG3-F1
#
_cell.length_a   1.000
_cell.length_b   1.000
_cell.length_c   1.000
_cell.angle_alpha   90.00
_cell.angle_beta   90.00
_cell.angle_gamma   90.00
#
_symmetry.space_group_name_H-M   'P 1'
#
loop_
_entity.id
_entity.type
_entity.pdbx_description
1 polymer ?
#
loop_
_entity_poly.entity_id
_entity_poly.type
_entity_poly.pdbx_seq_one_letter_code
_entity_poly.pdbx_strand_id
1 'polypeptide(L)'
;MDNLETVINVLKEIRTSATAINSEFKLRETMDKYNMLFMGDKFSKITSPELRQYIIDNYQITISEEEFLKIIPTACETLGMKTEALVAVNDPSKTSAYFIKLF
;
A
#
# COMPACT_ATOMS: atom_id res chain seq x y z
N MET A 1 17.82 -8.16 -1.57
CA MET A 1 16.96 -7.44 -0.60
C MET A 1 15.73 -8.30 -0.42
N ASP A 2 15.31 -8.55 0.82
CA ASP A 2 14.12 -9.35 1.06
C ASP A 2 12.86 -8.60 0.60
N ASN A 3 11.89 -9.31 0.02
CA ASN A 3 10.66 -8.68 -0.51
C ASN A 3 9.87 -8.02 0.62
N LEU A 4 9.79 -8.67 1.79
CA LEU A 4 9.12 -8.13 2.97
C LEU A 4 9.84 -6.87 3.49
N GLU A 5 11.16 -6.89 3.61
CA GLU A 5 11.95 -5.71 3.99
C GLU A 5 11.72 -4.52 3.04
N THR A 6 11.68 -4.79 1.73
CA THR A 6 11.41 -3.77 0.70
C THR A 6 10.03 -3.15 0.89
N VAL A 7 9.00 -3.99 1.06
CA VAL A 7 7.62 -3.51 1.31
C VAL A 7 7.54 -2.68 2.59
N ILE A 8 8.19 -3.10 3.68
CA ILE A 8 8.24 -2.36 4.94
C ILE A 8 8.85 -0.97 4.74
N ASN A 9 9.97 -0.88 4.01
CA ASN A 9 10.64 0.40 3.78
C ASN A 9 9.81 1.34 2.91
N VAL A 10 9.17 0.82 1.86
CA VAL A 10 8.25 1.59 1.02
C VAL A 10 7.05 2.10 1.81
N LEU A 11 6.44 1.25 2.65
CA LEU A 11 5.30 1.66 3.50
C LEU A 11 5.69 2.76 4.50
N LYS A 12 6.89 2.72 5.08
CA LYS A 12 7.40 3.81 5.94
C LYS A 12 7.50 5.13 5.19
N GLU A 13 8.03 5.09 3.97
CA GLU A 13 8.17 6.28 3.12
C GLU A 13 6.79 6.85 2.77
N ILE A 14 5.88 6.00 2.29
CA ILE A 14 4.52 6.39 1.90
C ILE A 14 3.77 6.99 3.09
N ARG A 15 3.84 6.37 4.29
CA ARG A 15 3.24 6.93 5.50
C ARG A 15 3.76 8.32 5.80
N THR A 16 5.07 8.53 5.70
CA THR A 16 5.69 9.84 5.95
C THR A 16 5.12 10.88 4.99
N SER A 17 5.08 10.56 3.69
CA SER A 17 4.50 11.44 2.67
C SER A 17 3.01 11.71 2.92
N ALA A 18 2.22 10.69 3.26
CA ALA A 18 0.80 10.82 3.54
C ALA A 18 0.52 11.72 4.75
N THR A 19 1.29 11.58 5.84
CA THR A 19 1.14 12.44 7.03
C THR A 19 1.50 13.91 6.79
N ALA A 20 2.26 14.21 5.73
CA ALA A 20 2.61 15.56 5.33
C ALA A 20 1.56 16.24 4.43
N ILE A 21 0.50 15.53 4.02
CA ILE A 21 -0.55 16.10 3.17
C ILE A 21 -1.40 17.07 3.99
N ASN A 22 -1.34 18.35 3.62
CA ASN A 22 -2.05 19.45 4.27
C ASN A 22 -2.80 20.36 3.29
N SER A 23 -2.81 20.01 2.00
CA SER A 23 -3.43 20.77 0.93
C SER A 23 -3.74 19.85 -0.26
N GLU A 24 -4.68 20.27 -1.10
CA GLU A 24 -5.01 19.55 -2.34
C GLU A 24 -3.81 19.48 -3.29
N PHE A 25 -3.01 20.55 -3.37
CA PHE A 25 -1.78 20.55 -4.17
C PHE A 25 -0.83 19.45 -3.69
N LYS A 26 -0.61 19.33 -2.37
CA LYS A 26 0.29 18.30 -1.82
C LYS A 26 -0.26 16.88 -2.01
N LEU A 27 -1.58 16.73 -1.94
CA LEU A 27 -2.25 15.47 -2.25
C LEU A 27 -1.96 15.05 -3.70
N ARG A 28 -2.17 15.95 -4.67
CA ARG A 28 -1.91 15.69 -6.10
C ARG A 28 -0.45 15.33 -6.35
N GLU A 29 0.50 16.10 -5.83
CA GLU A 29 1.92 15.76 -5.94
C GLU A 29 2.25 14.36 -5.37
N THR A 30 1.62 14.00 -4.25
CA THR A 30 1.84 12.71 -3.60
C THR A 30 1.23 11.57 -4.41
N MET A 31 0.02 11.75 -4.94
CA MET A 31 -0.62 10.78 -5.83
C MET A 31 0.18 10.58 -7.11
N ASP A 32 0.69 11.66 -7.72
CA ASP A 32 1.51 11.60 -8.93
C ASP A 32 2.85 10.90 -8.66
N LYS A 33 3.50 11.20 -7.52
CA LYS A 33 4.77 10.57 -7.13
C LYS A 33 4.65 9.06 -7.01
N TYR A 34 3.60 8.58 -6.36
CA TYR A 34 3.43 7.15 -6.06
C TYR A 34 2.60 6.42 -7.12
N ASN A 35 1.94 7.14 -8.02
CA ASN A 35 0.93 6.61 -8.94
C ASN A 35 -0.14 5.79 -8.20
N MET A 36 -0.65 6.32 -7.08
CA MET A 36 -1.68 5.67 -6.26
C MET A 36 -2.68 6.67 -5.71
N LEU A 37 -3.90 6.22 -5.48
CA LEU A 37 -4.91 7.00 -4.77
C LEU A 37 -4.69 6.96 -3.25
N PHE A 38 -4.68 8.14 -2.64
CA PHE A 38 -4.78 8.31 -1.19
C PHE A 38 -6.20 8.71 -0.82
N MET A 39 -6.84 7.90 0.03
CA MET A 39 -8.27 7.96 0.34
C MET A 39 -8.52 7.96 1.86
N GLY A 40 -9.80 8.06 2.24
CA GLY A 40 -10.23 8.04 3.63
C GLY A 40 -9.93 9.33 4.39
N ASP A 41 -10.23 9.33 5.68
CA ASP A 41 -9.96 10.49 6.52
C ASP A 41 -8.46 10.80 6.55
N LYS A 42 -8.13 12.08 6.35
CA LYS A 42 -6.75 12.59 6.26
C LYS A 42 -5.87 11.83 5.26
N PHE A 43 -6.45 11.24 4.21
CA PHE A 43 -5.71 10.52 3.17
C PHE A 43 -4.91 9.31 3.72
N SER A 44 -5.42 8.69 4.78
CA SER A 44 -4.77 7.60 5.52
C SER A 44 -4.85 6.22 4.87
N LYS A 45 -5.57 6.07 3.75
CA LYS A 45 -5.80 4.77 3.10
C LYS A 45 -5.25 4.70 1.68
N ILE A 46 -4.66 3.55 1.33
CA ILE A 46 -4.23 3.19 -0.03
C ILE A 46 -4.68 1.75 -0.35
N THR A 47 -4.49 1.30 -1.59
CA THR A 47 -4.79 -0.07 -2.01
C THR A 47 -3.53 -0.90 -2.23
N SER A 48 -3.61 -2.20 -1.91
CA SER A 48 -2.49 -3.13 -2.14
C SER A 48 -2.12 -3.33 -3.62
N PRO A 49 -3.04 -3.31 -4.61
CA PRO A 49 -2.67 -3.46 -6.02
C PRO A 49 -1.82 -2.29 -6.55
N GLU A 50 -2.22 -1.05 -6.25
CA GLU A 50 -1.45 0.14 -6.64
C GLU A 50 -0.07 0.15 -5.95
N LEU A 51 -0.01 -0.23 -4.67
CA LEU A 51 1.25 -0.36 -3.94
C LEU A 51 2.17 -1.40 -4.57
N ARG A 52 1.64 -2.58 -4.91
CA ARG A 52 2.43 -3.63 -5.57
C ARG A 52 2.98 -3.14 -6.90
N GLN A 53 2.15 -2.48 -7.71
CA GLN A 53 2.56 -1.96 -9.01
C GLN A 53 3.69 -0.93 -8.87
N TYR A 54 3.53 0.05 -7.97
CA TYR A 54 4.58 1.03 -7.68
C TYR A 54 5.90 0.38 -7.25
N ILE A 55 5.84 -0.64 -6.40
CA ILE A 55 7.04 -1.35 -5.93
C ILE A 55 7.75 -2.07 -7.09
N ILE A 56 7.00 -2.75 -7.96
CA ILE A 56 7.55 -3.43 -9.14
C ILE A 56 8.25 -2.41 -10.05
N ASP A 57 7.58 -1.29 -10.33
CA ASP A 57 8.06 -0.30 -11.29
C ASP A 57 9.30 0.47 -10.79
N ASN A 58 9.40 0.71 -9.47
CA ASN A 58 10.42 1.60 -8.90
C ASN A 58 11.57 0.87 -8.19
N TYR A 59 11.36 -0.37 -7.73
CA TYR A 59 12.36 -1.12 -6.96
C TYR A 59 12.87 -2.37 -7.69
N GLN A 60 12.42 -2.59 -8.93
CA GLN A 60 12.84 -3.70 -9.80
C GLN A 60 12.71 -5.09 -9.12
N ILE A 61 11.80 -5.23 -8.16
CA ILE A 61 11.51 -6.52 -7.55
C ILE A 61 10.41 -7.23 -8.33
N THR A 62 10.58 -8.54 -8.51
CA THR A 62 9.52 -9.39 -9.06
C THR A 62 8.80 -10.05 -7.90
N ILE A 63 7.59 -9.59 -7.61
CA ILE A 63 6.72 -10.18 -6.59
C ILE A 63 5.38 -10.54 -7.21
N SER A 64 4.95 -11.80 -7.06
CA SER A 64 3.63 -12.22 -7.55
C SER A 64 2.51 -11.57 -6.74
N GLU A 65 1.30 -11.52 -7.28
CA GLU A 65 0.14 -11.05 -6.52
C GLU A 65 -0.09 -11.92 -5.27
N GLU A 66 -0.04 -13.24 -5.42
CA GLU A 66 -0.21 -14.19 -4.31
C GLU A 66 0.83 -13.99 -3.21
N GLU A 67 2.10 -13.84 -3.58
CA GLU A 67 3.18 -13.56 -2.63
C GLU A 67 2.99 -12.21 -1.94
N PHE A 68 2.61 -11.16 -2.70
CA PHE A 68 2.35 -9.85 -2.16
C PHE A 68 1.22 -9.85 -1.12
N LEU A 69 0.11 -10.54 -1.43
CA LEU A 69 -1.03 -10.69 -0.53
C LEU A 69 -0.66 -11.46 0.75
N LYS A 70 0.32 -12.38 0.70
CA LYS A 70 0.83 -13.08 1.89
C LYS A 70 1.70 -12.18 2.77
N ILE A 71 2.55 -11.34 2.19
CA ILE A 71 3.50 -10.53 2.98
C ILE A 71 2.94 -9.20 3.46
N ILE A 72 1.96 -8.62 2.75
CA ILE A 72 1.47 -7.27 3.06
C ILE A 72 0.87 -7.13 4.46
N PRO A 73 0.12 -8.11 5.02
CA PRO A 73 -0.39 -7.99 6.39
C PRO A 73 0.76 -7.96 7.41
N THR A 74 1.77 -8.81 7.25
CA THR A 74 2.95 -8.86 8.11
C THR A 74 3.77 -7.56 8.04
N ALA A 75 3.95 -7.00 6.84
CA ALA A 75 4.63 -5.72 6.66
C ALA A 75 3.89 -4.57 7.38
N CYS A 76 2.57 -4.55 7.27
CA CYS A 76 1.71 -3.56 7.93
C CYS A 76 1.74 -3.71 9.45
N GLU A 77 1.61 -4.94 9.96
CA GLU A 77 1.66 -5.25 11.39
C GLU A 77 2.96 -4.78 12.03
N THR A 78 4.10 -5.03 11.37
CA THR A 78 5.43 -4.56 11.79
C THR A 78 5.50 -3.03 11.97
N LEU A 79 4.66 -2.30 11.25
CA LEU A 79 4.61 -0.83 11.27
C LEU A 79 3.47 -0.26 12.12
N GLY A 80 2.66 -1.11 12.77
CA GLY A 80 1.45 -0.71 13.48
C GLY A 80 0.31 -0.25 12.55
N MET A 81 0.38 -0.57 11.27
CA MET A 81 -0.65 -0.28 10.26
C MET A 81 -1.74 -1.35 10.28
N LYS A 82 -2.91 -1.04 9.71
CA LYS A 82 -4.02 -2.00 9.60
C LYS A 82 -4.30 -2.37 8.16
N THR A 83 -4.65 -3.62 7.92
CA THR A 83 -5.13 -4.10 6.62
C THR A 83 -6.57 -4.56 6.73
N GLU A 84 -7.38 -4.24 5.72
CA GLU A 84 -8.75 -4.70 5.57
C GLU A 84 -8.84 -5.48 4.26
N ALA A 85 -9.22 -6.76 4.33
CA ALA A 85 -9.27 -7.62 3.16
C ALA A 85 -10.41 -7.23 2.21
N LEU A 86 -10.09 -7.12 0.93
CA LEU A 86 -11.04 -7.04 -0.16
C LEU A 86 -11.18 -8.43 -0.76
N VAL A 87 -12.41 -8.93 -0.80
CA VAL A 87 -12.71 -10.28 -1.30
C VAL A 87 -13.22 -10.22 -2.72
N ALA A 88 -12.95 -11.28 -3.49
CA ALA A 88 -13.45 -11.35 -4.87
C ALA A 88 -14.98 -11.48 -4.88
N VAL A 89 -15.65 -10.73 -5.77
CA VAL A 89 -17.12 -10.77 -5.89
C VAL A 89 -17.62 -12.18 -6.24
N ASN A 90 -16.88 -12.88 -7.11
CA ASN A 90 -17.22 -14.23 -7.55
C ASN A 90 -16.79 -15.32 -6.56
N ASP A 91 -15.94 -14.98 -5.58
CA ASP A 91 -15.47 -15.91 -4.55
C ASP A 91 -15.12 -15.13 -3.27
N PRO A 92 -16.09 -14.94 -2.36
CA PRO A 92 -15.89 -14.22 -1.11
C PRO A 92 -14.89 -14.88 -0.15
N SER A 93 -14.50 -16.13 -0.39
CA SER A 93 -13.47 -16.81 0.42
C SER A 93 -12.04 -16.41 0.00
N LYS A 94 -11.90 -15.83 -1.20
CA LYS A 94 -10.61 -15.41 -1.76
C LYS A 94 -10.39 -13.92 -1.53
N THR A 95 -9.31 -13.60 -0.83
CA THR A 95 -8.78 -12.23 -0.77
C THR A 95 -8.18 -11.87 -2.13
N SER A 96 -8.65 -10.78 -2.73
CA SER A 96 -8.13 -10.21 -3.98
C SER A 96 -7.20 -9.03 -3.75
N ALA A 97 -7.39 -8.28 -2.66
CA ALA A 97 -6.60 -7.11 -2.33
C ALA A 97 -6.75 -6.75 -0.85
N TYR A 98 -6.02 -5.73 -0.41
CA TYR A 98 -6.23 -5.09 0.88
C TYR A 98 -6.41 -3.59 0.70
N PHE A 99 -7.29 -3.00 1.50
CA PHE A 99 -7.13 -1.63 1.92
C PHE A 99 -6.08 -1.57 3.03
N ILE A 100 -5.14 -0.64 2.91
CA ILE A 100 -4.08 -0.43 3.89
C ILE A 100 -4.33 0.91 4.57
N LYS A 101 -4.47 0.90 5.89
CA LYS A 101 -4.55 2.11 6.71
C LYS A 101 -3.17 2.43 7.28
N LEU A 102 -2.59 3.53 6.81
CA LEU A 102 -1.23 3.98 7.09
C LEU A 102 -1.05 4.55 8.51
N PHE A 103 -2.10 5.16 9.07
CA PHE A 103 -2.17 5.73 10.43
C PHE A 103 -3.63 5.92 10.86
#